data_AF-A0A7S2S0S0-F1
#
_entry.id   AF-A0A7S2S0S0-F1
#
_cell.length_a   1.000
_cell.length_b   1.000
_cell.length_c   1.000
_cell.angle_alpha   90.00
_cell.angle_beta   90.00
_cell.angle_gamma   90.00
#
_symmetry.space_group_name_H-M   'P 1'
#
loop_
_entity.id
_entity.type
_entity.pdbx_description
1 polymer ?
#
loop_
_entity_poly.entity_id
_entity_poly.type
_entity_poly.pdbx_seq_one_letter_code
_entity_poly.pdbx_strand_id
1 'polypeptide(L)'
;RNQSPYERKLLACLRQFGSELLNVKVEDVELEMLVNHILVNGESVNERANEFIIDYLEKHEEKTSLRQQIALFKAAFRQIGIELGQHVLNAINQLESLVWQPKKLVRQNELRKQKK
;
A
#
# COMPACT_ATOMS: atom_id res chain seq x y z
N ARG A 1 -1.44 -12.90 22.33
CA ARG A 1 -2.68 -12.13 22.05
C ARG A 1 -3.22 -12.57 20.68
N ASN A 2 -4.48 -12.98 20.59
CA ASN A 2 -5.10 -13.38 19.31
C ASN A 2 -5.32 -12.13 18.44
N GLN A 3 -4.41 -11.86 17.50
CA GLN A 3 -4.57 -10.78 16.53
C GLN A 3 -5.62 -11.16 15.48
N SER A 4 -6.50 -10.21 15.17
CA SER A 4 -7.49 -10.34 14.10
C SER A 4 -6.79 -10.53 12.74
N PRO A 5 -7.46 -11.15 11.75
CA PRO A 5 -6.91 -11.30 10.41
C PRO A 5 -6.54 -9.97 9.75
N TYR A 6 -7.23 -8.88 10.09
CA TYR A 6 -6.94 -7.55 9.57
C TYR A 6 -5.67 -6.97 10.18
N GLU A 7 -5.50 -7.05 11.50
CA GLU A 7 -4.28 -6.60 12.19
C GLU A 7 -3.05 -7.35 11.69
N ARG A 8 -3.16 -8.67 11.44
CA ARG A 8 -2.05 -9.45 10.84
C ARG A 8 -1.64 -8.92 9.47
N LYS A 9 -2.59 -8.46 8.65
CA LYS A 9 -2.29 -7.87 7.34
C LYS A 9 -1.61 -6.50 7.47
N LEU A 10 -2.05 -5.68 8.42
CA LEU A 10 -1.40 -4.39 8.68
C LEU A 10 0.04 -4.59 9.17
N LEU A 11 0.25 -5.52 10.10
CA LEU A 11 1.58 -5.88 10.59
C LEU A 11 2.47 -6.42 9.47
N ALA A 12 1.93 -7.25 8.57
CA ALA A 12 2.67 -7.71 7.40
C ALA A 12 3.12 -6.54 6.51
N CYS A 13 2.28 -5.52 6.32
CA CYS A 13 2.65 -4.31 5.58
C CYS A 13 3.78 -3.55 6.27
N LEU A 14 3.69 -3.37 7.60
CA LEU A 14 4.74 -2.71 8.38
C LEU A 14 6.05 -3.46 8.34
N ARG A 15 6.03 -4.79 8.43
CA ARG A 15 7.22 -5.63 8.33
C ARG A 15 7.87 -5.53 6.95
N GLN A 16 7.05 -5.53 5.89
CA GLN A 16 7.56 -5.38 4.53
C GLN A 16 8.27 -4.03 4.36
N PHE A 17 7.62 -2.94 4.77
CA PHE A 17 8.24 -1.61 4.73
C PHE A 17 9.50 -1.53 5.61
N GLY A 18 9.43 -2.03 6.84
CA GLY A 18 10.57 -2.05 7.76
C GLY A 18 11.75 -2.87 7.25
N SER A 19 11.50 -3.95 6.50
CA SER A 19 12.55 -4.75 5.86
C SER A 19 13.30 -3.94 4.82
N GLU A 20 12.58 -3.13 4.06
CA GLU A 20 13.15 -2.30 3.01
C GLU A 20 13.87 -1.08 3.59
N LEU A 21 13.26 -0.44 4.60
CA LEU A 21 13.83 0.71 5.30
C LEU A 21 15.14 0.37 6.01
N LEU A 22 15.19 -0.77 6.70
CA LEU A 22 16.36 -1.19 7.49
C LEU A 22 17.30 -2.10 6.70
N ASN A 23 16.91 -2.56 5.51
CA ASN A 23 17.63 -3.53 4.69
C ASN A 23 18.01 -4.83 5.45
N VAL A 24 17.10 -5.31 6.31
CA VAL A 24 17.26 -6.54 7.09
C VAL A 24 16.02 -7.42 6.89
N LYS A 25 16.15 -8.75 6.89
CA LYS A 25 14.99 -9.65 6.87
C LYS A 25 14.30 -9.66 8.23
N VAL A 26 13.03 -9.33 8.20
CA VAL A 26 12.22 -9.01 9.37
C VAL A 26 11.29 -10.17 9.69
N GLU A 27 11.79 -11.21 10.38
CA GLU A 27 10.89 -12.27 10.85
C GLU A 27 10.11 -11.85 12.12
N ASP A 28 10.65 -10.92 12.88
CA ASP A 28 9.93 -10.02 13.78
C ASP A 28 10.91 -8.87 14.05
N VAL A 29 11.00 -7.88 13.16
CA VAL A 29 11.56 -6.57 13.55
C VAL A 29 10.71 -6.22 14.72
N GLU A 30 11.37 -6.02 15.85
CA GLU A 30 10.74 -5.47 17.02
C GLU A 30 9.97 -4.27 16.52
N LEU A 31 8.64 -4.42 16.39
CA LEU A 31 7.78 -3.39 15.81
C LEU A 31 8.03 -2.07 16.57
N GLU A 32 8.39 -2.23 17.85
CA GLU A 32 8.96 -1.24 18.73
C GLU A 32 10.23 -0.54 18.20
N MET A 33 11.26 -1.24 17.71
CA MET A 33 12.41 -0.61 17.04
C MET A 33 11.99 0.19 15.81
N LEU A 34 11.08 -0.34 14.99
CA LEU A 34 10.57 0.39 13.83
C LEU A 34 9.84 1.65 14.26
N VAL A 35 8.93 1.54 15.22
CA VAL A 35 8.18 2.69 15.79
C VAL A 35 9.14 3.71 16.39
N ASN A 36 10.13 3.27 17.18
CA ASN A 36 11.14 4.15 17.76
C ASN A 36 11.95 4.86 16.66
N HIS A 37 12.35 4.13 15.60
CA HIS A 37 13.05 4.72 14.47
C HIS A 37 12.20 5.78 13.75
N ILE A 38 10.90 5.53 13.56
CA ILE A 38 9.95 6.47 12.95
C ILE A 38 9.80 7.72 13.81
N LEU A 39 9.62 7.57 15.12
CA LEU A 39 9.49 8.69 16.04
C LEU A 39 10.73 9.60 16.05
N VAL A 40 11.92 9.02 15.86
CA VAL A 40 13.19 9.77 15.84
C VAL A 40 13.47 10.40 14.46
N ASN A 41 13.07 9.76 13.36
CA ASN A 41 13.48 10.13 11.99
C ASN A 41 12.31 10.53 11.09
N GLY A 42 11.20 11.02 11.66
CA GLY A 42 9.89 11.13 10.99
C GLY A 42 9.91 11.68 9.56
N GLU A 43 10.64 12.76 9.28
CA GLU A 43 10.72 13.35 7.92
C GLU A 43 11.42 12.42 6.91
N SER A 44 12.61 11.91 7.26
CA SER A 44 13.36 10.95 6.44
C SER A 44 12.55 9.67 6.20
N VAL A 45 11.82 9.20 7.21
CA VAL A 45 10.93 8.04 7.08
C VAL A 45 9.77 8.32 6.14
N ASN A 46 9.17 9.51 6.15
CA ASN A 46 8.10 9.87 5.23
C ASN A 46 8.60 9.88 3.78
N GLU A 47 9.80 10.40 3.53
CA GLU A 47 10.44 10.32 2.20
C GLU A 47 10.65 8.88 1.76
N ARG A 48 11.19 8.03 2.64
CA ARG A 48 11.36 6.59 2.36
C ARG A 48 10.05 5.87 2.12
N ALA A 49 9.00 6.21 2.86
CA ALA A 49 7.67 5.66 2.66
C ALA A 49 7.09 6.09 1.30
N ASN A 50 7.36 7.30 0.84
CA ASN A 50 6.96 7.77 -0.49
C ASN A 50 7.68 6.97 -1.58
N GLU A 51 9.00 6.83 -1.50
CA GLU A 51 9.82 6.02 -2.42
C GLU A 51 9.30 4.58 -2.50
N PHE A 52 9.10 3.96 -1.33
CA PHE A 52 8.61 2.59 -1.20
C PHE A 52 7.27 2.39 -1.92
N ILE A 53 6.32 3.31 -1.73
CA ILE A 53 5.00 3.18 -2.35
C ILE A 53 5.09 3.33 -3.87
N ILE A 54 5.85 4.31 -4.36
CA ILE A 54 6.01 4.51 -5.81
C ILE A 54 6.64 3.27 -6.45
N ASP A 55 7.74 2.77 -5.90
CA ASP A 55 8.40 1.56 -6.39
C ASP A 55 7.47 0.33 -6.31
N TYR A 56 6.68 0.20 -5.24
CA TYR A 56 5.69 -0.87 -5.10
C TYR A 56 4.61 -0.79 -6.19
N LEU A 57 4.15 0.42 -6.53
CA LEU A 57 3.16 0.64 -7.59
C LEU A 57 3.74 0.23 -8.95
N GLU A 58 4.96 0.66 -9.27
CA GLU A 58 5.63 0.35 -10.54
C GLU A 58 5.88 -1.17 -10.69
N LYS A 59 6.38 -1.83 -9.65
CA LYS A 59 6.68 -3.28 -9.68
C LYS A 59 5.43 -4.15 -9.79
N HIS A 60 4.25 -3.63 -9.46
CA HIS A 60 3.04 -4.44 -9.31
C HIS A 60 1.83 -3.87 -10.03
N GLU A 61 2.02 -2.98 -11.00
CA GLU A 61 0.96 -2.33 -11.78
C GLU A 61 -0.07 -3.33 -12.34
N GLU A 62 0.38 -4.51 -12.77
CA GLU A 62 -0.48 -5.55 -13.36
C GLU A 62 -1.25 -6.41 -12.33
N LYS A 63 -0.93 -6.30 -11.03
CA LYS A 63 -1.59 -7.13 -10.01
C LYS A 63 -3.01 -6.64 -9.73
N THR A 64 -3.99 -7.52 -9.92
CA THR A 64 -5.41 -7.23 -9.62
C THR A 64 -5.66 -6.83 -8.15
N SER A 65 -4.80 -7.26 -7.22
CA SER A 65 -4.88 -6.93 -5.79
C SER A 65 -4.11 -5.67 -5.37
N LEU A 66 -3.42 -4.98 -6.29
CA LEU A 66 -2.57 -3.82 -5.99
C LEU A 66 -3.30 -2.78 -5.14
N ARG A 67 -4.54 -2.44 -5.51
CA ARG A 67 -5.36 -1.47 -4.79
C ARG A 67 -5.60 -1.86 -3.33
N GLN A 68 -5.96 -3.12 -3.08
CA GLN A 68 -6.22 -3.60 -1.72
C GLN A 68 -4.94 -3.55 -0.89
N GLN A 69 -3.81 -3.87 -1.50
CA GLN A 69 -2.52 -3.83 -0.83
C GLN A 69 -2.08 -2.39 -0.50
N ILE A 70 -2.26 -1.44 -1.43
CA ILE A 70 -1.98 -0.02 -1.18
C ILE A 70 -2.89 0.54 -0.08
N ALA A 71 -4.16 0.14 -0.04
CA ALA A 71 -5.06 0.52 1.04
C ALA A 71 -4.58 -0.02 2.41
N LEU A 72 -4.02 -1.23 2.44
CA LEU A 72 -3.42 -1.79 3.65
C LEU A 72 -2.14 -1.04 4.07
N PHE A 73 -1.25 -0.69 3.13
CA PHE A 73 -0.08 0.14 3.44
C PHE A 73 -0.47 1.51 4.01
N LYS A 74 -1.43 2.20 3.38
CA LYS A 74 -1.95 3.49 3.88
C LYS A 74 -2.51 3.37 5.29
N ALA A 75 -3.30 2.32 5.55
CA ALA A 75 -3.86 2.09 6.87
C ALA A 75 -2.77 1.80 7.91
N ALA A 76 -1.77 1.01 7.54
CA ALA A 76 -0.65 0.66 8.40
C ALA A 76 0.22 1.88 8.73
N PHE A 77 0.61 2.67 7.73
CA PHE A 77 1.41 3.89 7.89
C PHE A 77 0.72 4.92 8.78
N ARG A 78 -0.58 5.12 8.59
CA ARG A 78 -1.39 6.00 9.43
C ARG A 78 -1.39 5.58 10.91
N GLN A 79 -1.35 4.28 11.21
CA GLN A 79 -1.34 3.81 12.60
C GLN A 79 -0.05 4.14 13.36
N ILE A 80 1.05 4.37 12.64
CA ILE A 80 2.39 4.63 13.21
C ILE A 80 2.90 6.05 12.92
N GLY A 81 2.04 6.93 12.38
CA GLY A 81 2.37 8.34 12.15
C GLY A 81 3.21 8.62 10.90
N ILE A 82 3.26 7.70 9.94
CA ILE A 82 3.90 7.95 8.64
C ILE A 82 2.91 8.69 7.73
N GLU A 83 3.36 9.79 7.14
CA GLU A 83 2.57 10.64 6.25
C GLU A 83 3.09 10.53 4.81
N LEU A 84 2.20 10.17 3.90
CA LEU A 84 2.51 10.12 2.47
C LEU A 84 2.34 11.50 1.83
N GLY A 85 3.28 11.87 0.98
CA GLY A 85 3.26 13.12 0.24
C GLY A 85 2.10 13.18 -0.76
N GLN A 86 1.63 14.40 -1.03
CA GLN A 86 0.51 14.63 -1.95
C GLN A 86 0.76 14.08 -3.36
N HIS A 87 2.02 14.10 -3.83
CA HIS A 87 2.40 13.54 -5.13
C HIS A 87 2.15 12.01 -5.20
N VAL A 88 2.47 11.27 -4.13
CA VAL A 88 2.19 9.83 -4.02
C VAL A 88 0.69 9.57 -3.96
N LEU A 89 -0.04 10.35 -3.17
CA LEU A 89 -1.50 10.25 -3.10
C LEU A 89 -2.15 10.47 -4.47
N ASN A 90 -1.63 11.43 -5.25
CA ASN A 90 -2.08 11.68 -6.60
C ASN A 90 -1.77 10.49 -7.53
N ALA A 91 -0.58 9.90 -7.45
CA ALA A 91 -0.21 8.72 -8.24
C ALA A 91 -1.13 7.52 -7.92
N ILE A 92 -1.42 7.28 -6.64
CA ILE A 92 -2.39 6.25 -6.21
C ILE A 92 -3.77 6.53 -6.81
N ASN A 93 -4.25 7.77 -6.73
CA ASN A 93 -5.57 8.14 -7.25
C ASN A 93 -5.64 8.03 -8.78
N GLN A 94 -4.56 8.35 -9.49
CA GLN A 94 -4.46 8.17 -10.94
C GLN A 94 -4.58 6.69 -11.32
N LEU A 95 -3.88 5.80 -10.63
CA LEU A 95 -4.03 4.35 -10.82
C LEU A 95 -5.46 3.86 -10.52
N GLU A 96 -6.08 4.36 -9.44
CA GLU A 96 -7.47 4.05 -9.14
C GLU A 96 -8.42 4.50 -10.27
N SER A 97 -8.12 5.62 -10.94
CA SER A 97 -8.91 6.14 -12.06
C SER A 97 -8.71 5.36 -13.36
N LEU A 98 -7.49 4.89 -13.65
CA LEU A 98 -7.16 4.14 -14.88
C LEU A 98 -7.74 2.71 -14.85
N VAL A 99 -7.76 2.08 -13.68
CA VAL A 99 -8.37 0.75 -13.49
C VAL A 99 -9.91 0.84 -13.41
N TRP A 100 -10.48 2.03 -13.19
CA TRP A 100 -11.93 2.27 -13.21
C TRP A 100 -12.48 2.38 -14.65
N GLN A 101 -12.26 1.34 -15.45
CA GLN A 101 -13.29 0.91 -16.39
C GLN A 101 -14.13 -0.14 -15.67
N PRO A 102 -15.41 0.13 -15.36
CA PRO A 102 -16.20 -0.85 -14.63
C PRO A 102 -16.30 -2.09 -15.51
N LYS A 103 -15.70 -3.21 -15.11
CA LYS A 103 -15.90 -4.52 -15.76
C LYS A 103 -17.39 -4.84 -15.94
N LYS A 104 -18.26 -4.27 -15.08
CA LYS A 104 -19.73 -4.26 -15.23
C LYS A 104 -20.24 -3.52 -16.46
N LEU A 105 -19.70 -2.35 -16.80
CA LEU A 105 -20.06 -1.57 -17.99
C LEU A 105 -19.56 -2.23 -19.27
N VAL A 106 -18.34 -2.77 -19.26
CA VAL A 106 -17.79 -3.54 -20.40
C VAL A 106 -18.65 -4.78 -20.67
N ARG A 107 -18.93 -5.58 -19.64
CA ARG A 107 -19.78 -6.78 -19.75
C ARG A 107 -21.22 -6.45 -20.15
N GLN A 108 -21.81 -5.36 -19.65
CA GLN A 108 -23.15 -4.92 -20.08
C GLN A 108 -23.16 -4.43 -21.53
N ASN A 109 -22.11 -3.73 -21.98
CA ASN A 109 -21.99 -3.29 -23.37
C ASN A 109 -21.75 -4.46 -24.33
N GLU A 110 -20.96 -5.46 -23.94
CA GLU A 110 -20.79 -6.71 -24.69
C GLU A 110 -22.09 -7.51 -24.79
N LEU A 111 -22.82 -7.67 -23.68
CA LEU A 111 -24.14 -8.31 -23.68
C LEU A 111 -25.18 -7.55 -24.52
N ARG A 112 -25.07 -6.22 -24.61
CA ARG A 112 -25.92 -5.40 -25.49
C ARG A 112 -25.54 -5.53 -26.97
N LYS A 113 -24.26 -5.72 -27.28
CA LYS A 113 -23.78 -5.95 -28.66
C LYS A 113 -24.15 -7.33 -29.18
N GLN A 114 -24.23 -8.35 -28.33
CA GLN A 114 -24.64 -9.72 -28.72
C GLN A 114 -26.16 -9.88 -28.92
N LYS A 115 -26.96 -8.88 -28.54
CA LYS A 115 -28.43 -8.88 -28.69
C LYS A 115 -28.92 -8.04 -29.90
N LYS A 116 -28.02 -7.53 -30.73
CA LYS A 116 -28.31 -6.91 -32.03
C LYS A 116 -27.83 -7.84 -33.12
#